data_AF-A0A0A6Q351-F1
#
_entry.id   AF-A0A0A6Q351-F1
#
_cell.length_a   1.000
_cell.length_b   1.000
_cell.length_c   1.000
_cell.angle_alpha   90.00
_cell.angle_beta   90.00
_cell.angle_gamma   90.00
#
_symmetry.space_group_name_H-M   'P 1'
#
loop_
_entity.id
_entity.type
_entity.pdbx_description
1 polymer ?
#
loop_
_entity_poly.entity_id
_entity_poly.type
_entity_poly.pdbx_seq_one_letter_code
_entity_poly.pdbx_strand_id
1 'polypeptide(L)'
;MKKIIRMFSVLLIALSLVGIKANALESGWQPHQEIHYETINGHNVGIGGWGYNYSNGTPAVGWAYIDNNWYYFENECYLMQQDIYSYINSNGQYVCTKSFKIDGYDYCFDWDGRMLHDCYVLIGEKKAYGLYWIDSNGRVCY
;
A
#
# COMPACT_ATOMS: atom_id res chain seq x y z
N MET A 1 27.66 32.91 58.08
CA MET A 1 26.67 33.05 56.99
C MET A 1 27.40 33.40 55.70
N LYS A 2 26.94 32.88 54.55
CA LYS A 2 27.39 33.15 53.15
C LYS A 2 28.70 32.40 52.79
N LYS A 3 28.83 31.52 51.80
CA LYS A 3 28.06 31.21 50.57
C LYS A 3 28.27 29.75 50.18
N ILE A 4 27.21 28.95 50.18
CA ILE A 4 27.02 27.85 49.23
C ILE A 4 25.99 28.37 48.22
N ILE A 5 25.96 27.85 46.99
CA ILE A 5 25.13 28.25 45.83
C ILE A 5 25.94 29.07 44.80
N ARG A 6 26.69 28.37 43.93
CA ARG A 6 26.83 28.74 42.51
C ARG A 6 27.50 27.69 41.62
N MET A 7 27.15 26.39 41.69
CA MET A 7 27.72 25.40 40.75
C MET A 7 26.76 24.31 40.23
N PHE A 8 25.44 24.47 40.36
CA PHE A 8 24.47 23.50 39.82
C PHE A 8 23.69 23.96 38.58
N SER A 9 23.78 25.22 38.16
CA SER A 9 23.01 25.71 36.99
C SER A 9 23.66 25.46 35.63
N VAL A 10 24.97 25.20 35.55
CA VAL A 10 25.64 25.08 34.24
C VAL A 10 25.60 23.64 33.71
N LEU A 11 25.57 22.63 34.58
CA LEU A 11 25.55 21.22 34.16
C LEU A 11 24.17 20.77 33.63
N LEU A 12 23.06 21.36 34.09
CA LEU A 12 21.72 21.04 33.57
C LEU A 12 21.44 21.65 32.19
N ILE A 13 22.08 22.76 31.83
CA ILE A 13 21.89 23.42 30.52
C ILE A 13 22.69 22.70 29.42
N ALA A 14 23.79 22.02 29.77
CA ALA A 14 24.55 21.22 28.81
C ALA A 14 23.84 19.93 28.37
N LEU A 15 22.91 19.40 29.18
CA LEU A 15 22.10 18.22 28.84
C LEU A 15 20.88 18.55 27.96
N SER A 16 20.51 19.83 27.80
CA SER A 16 19.34 20.22 27.01
C SER A 16 19.61 20.43 25.52
N LEU A 17 20.86 20.23 25.04
CA LEU A 17 21.25 20.47 23.65
C LEU A 17 21.77 19.23 22.92
N VAL A 18 21.71 18.03 23.52
CA VAL A 18 21.64 16.82 22.71
C VAL A 18 20.24 16.82 22.12
N GLY A 19 20.09 17.51 21.00
CA GLY A 19 18.88 17.48 20.20
C GLY A 19 18.59 16.02 19.90
N ILE A 20 17.66 15.44 20.65
CA ILE A 20 16.96 14.24 20.20
C ILE A 20 16.27 14.72 18.94
N LYS A 21 16.90 14.49 17.79
CA LYS A 21 16.15 14.45 16.55
C LYS A 21 15.24 13.26 16.74
N ALA A 22 14.02 13.51 17.21
CA ALA A 22 12.92 12.64 16.88
C ALA A 22 12.87 12.70 15.35
N ASN A 23 13.53 11.75 14.70
CA ASN A 23 13.23 11.49 13.31
C ASN A 23 11.77 11.12 13.36
N ALA A 24 10.88 12.02 12.90
CA ALA A 24 9.53 11.60 12.61
C ALA A 24 9.69 10.34 11.75
N LEU A 25 9.05 9.23 12.14
CA LEU A 25 9.06 8.06 11.29
C LEU A 25 8.52 8.56 9.94
N GLU A 26 9.31 8.44 8.88
CA GLU A 26 8.80 8.78 7.56
C GLU A 26 7.81 7.69 7.19
N SER A 27 6.68 8.10 6.61
CA SER A 27 5.76 7.11 6.06
C SER A 27 6.43 6.42 4.86
N GLY A 28 6.16 5.14 4.65
CA GLY A 28 6.81 4.45 3.54
C GLY A 28 6.39 3.02 3.33
N TRP A 29 6.59 2.59 2.09
CA TRP A 29 6.43 1.22 1.62
C TRP A 29 7.48 0.31 2.25
N GLN A 30 7.05 -0.82 2.79
CA GLN A 30 7.90 -1.83 3.41
C GLN A 30 7.70 -3.16 2.68
N PRO A 31 8.77 -3.89 2.31
CA PRO A 31 8.60 -5.26 1.86
C PRO A 31 8.13 -6.11 3.05
N HIS A 32 7.11 -6.94 2.84
CA HIS A 32 6.77 -7.95 3.83
C HIS A 32 7.60 -9.22 3.59
N GLN A 33 7.79 -10.03 4.63
CA GLN A 33 8.87 -11.03 4.77
C GLN A 33 9.17 -11.80 3.49
N GLU A 34 10.47 -11.83 3.13
CA GLU A 34 11.08 -12.52 1.97
C GLU A 34 10.26 -12.44 0.67
N ILE A 35 10.55 -11.44 -0.17
CA ILE A 35 9.98 -11.40 -1.53
C ILE A 35 10.54 -12.59 -2.33
N HIS A 36 9.69 -13.56 -2.62
CA HIS A 36 9.97 -14.62 -3.58
C HIS A 36 9.38 -14.23 -4.93
N TYR A 37 10.10 -14.46 -6.03
CA TYR A 37 9.56 -14.22 -7.36
C TYR A 37 9.11 -15.54 -7.98
N GLU A 38 7.84 -15.63 -8.37
CA GLU A 38 7.29 -16.75 -9.12
C GLU A 38 6.87 -16.32 -10.53
N THR A 39 7.04 -17.18 -11.53
CA THR A 39 6.54 -16.89 -12.89
C THR A 39 5.13 -17.43 -13.05
N ILE A 40 4.14 -16.56 -13.17
CA ILE A 40 2.73 -16.92 -13.38
C ILE A 40 2.29 -16.39 -14.75
N ASN A 41 1.88 -17.30 -15.63
CA ASN A 41 1.53 -17.01 -17.04
C ASN A 41 2.60 -16.21 -17.82
N GLY A 42 3.88 -16.38 -17.48
CA GLY A 42 4.99 -15.66 -18.15
C GLY A 42 5.33 -14.30 -17.53
N HIS A 43 4.70 -13.92 -16.43
CA HIS A 43 4.98 -12.70 -15.67
C HIS A 43 5.65 -13.06 -14.33
N ASN A 44 6.71 -12.34 -13.95
CA ASN A 44 7.31 -12.49 -12.62
C ASN A 44 6.46 -11.78 -11.59
N VAL A 45 6.07 -12.49 -10.54
CA VAL A 45 5.15 -12.06 -9.48
C VAL A 45 5.89 -12.13 -8.15
N GLY A 46 5.92 -11.02 -7.42
CA GLY A 46 6.43 -10.99 -6.06
C GLY A 46 5.42 -11.63 -5.11
N ILE A 47 5.76 -12.79 -4.56
CA ILE A 47 5.09 -13.43 -3.43
C ILE A 47 5.74 -12.87 -2.16
N GLY A 48 4.96 -12.32 -1.24
CA GLY A 48 5.47 -11.66 -0.04
C GLY A 48 4.86 -10.28 0.20
N GLY A 49 4.29 -9.62 -0.82
CA GLY A 49 3.52 -8.38 -0.69
C GLY A 49 4.31 -7.18 -0.15
N TRP A 50 3.68 -6.00 -0.25
CA TRP A 50 4.21 -4.75 0.30
C TRP A 50 3.26 -4.21 1.37
N GLY A 51 3.78 -3.78 2.50
CA GLY A 51 3.05 -3.02 3.50
C GLY A 51 3.31 -1.53 3.36
N TYR A 52 2.52 -0.71 4.07
CA TYR A 52 2.79 0.72 4.20
C TYR A 52 2.71 1.13 5.67
N ASN A 53 3.72 1.85 6.15
CA ASN A 53 3.70 2.45 7.48
C ASN A 53 3.41 3.94 7.37
N TYR A 54 2.51 4.43 8.22
CA TYR A 54 2.29 5.87 8.40
C TYR A 54 3.39 6.49 9.26
N SER A 55 3.49 7.83 9.23
CA SER A 55 4.53 8.56 9.96
C SER A 55 4.42 8.49 11.49
N ASN A 56 3.29 8.00 11.98
CA ASN A 56 3.05 7.70 13.40
C ASN A 56 3.50 6.27 13.79
N GLY A 57 4.07 5.50 12.85
CA GLY A 57 4.52 4.12 13.05
C GLY A 57 3.42 3.06 12.97
N THR A 58 2.17 3.42 12.68
CA THR A 58 1.09 2.44 12.49
C THR A 58 1.07 1.89 11.06
N PRO A 59 0.83 0.58 10.85
CA PRO A 59 0.67 0.03 9.51
C PRO A 59 -0.68 0.41 8.90
N ALA A 60 -0.73 0.46 7.56
CA ALA A 60 -1.97 0.58 6.80
C ALA A 60 -2.76 -0.74 6.86
N VAL A 61 -4.05 -0.64 7.16
CA VAL A 61 -5.01 -1.75 7.20
C VAL A 61 -6.30 -1.27 6.55
N GLY A 62 -6.90 -2.09 5.69
CA GLY A 62 -8.05 -1.74 4.87
C GLY A 62 -7.71 -0.75 3.76
N TRP A 63 -8.68 0.09 3.39
CA TRP A 63 -8.52 1.12 2.36
C TRP A 63 -7.54 2.22 2.82
N ALA A 64 -6.56 2.53 1.98
CA ALA A 64 -5.62 3.63 2.21
C ALA A 64 -5.40 4.44 0.94
N TYR A 65 -5.39 5.77 1.08
CA TYR A 65 -5.09 6.71 0.00
C TYR A 65 -3.66 7.22 0.15
N ILE A 66 -2.77 6.80 -0.75
CA ILE A 66 -1.32 7.02 -0.68
C ILE A 66 -0.85 7.47 -2.07
N ASP A 67 -0.06 8.54 -2.14
CA ASP A 67 0.51 9.06 -3.40
C ASP A 67 -0.52 9.13 -4.53
N ASN A 68 -1.67 9.73 -4.22
CA ASN A 68 -2.81 9.93 -5.13
C ASN A 68 -3.53 8.65 -5.62
N ASN A 69 -3.27 7.50 -5.02
CA ASN A 69 -3.88 6.22 -5.40
C ASN A 69 -4.54 5.54 -4.20
N TRP A 70 -5.59 4.76 -4.46
CA TRP A 70 -6.21 3.89 -3.45
C TRP A 70 -5.56 2.50 -3.47
N TYR A 71 -5.30 1.98 -2.28
CA TYR A 71 -4.79 0.64 -2.03
C TYR A 71 -5.67 -0.05 -1.00
N TYR A 72 -5.66 -1.38 -0.97
CA TYR A 72 -6.32 -2.17 0.06
C TYR A 72 -5.32 -3.13 0.71
N PHE A 73 -5.19 -3.04 2.03
CA PHE A 73 -4.29 -3.86 2.85
C PHE A 73 -5.11 -4.83 3.70
N GLU A 74 -4.92 -6.13 3.50
CA GLU A 74 -5.55 -7.14 4.37
C GLU A 74 -4.91 -7.17 5.77
N ASN A 75 -5.55 -7.85 6.73
CA ASN A 75 -5.22 -7.86 8.17
C ASN A 75 -3.78 -8.26 8.56
N GLU A 76 -2.96 -8.68 7.60
CA GLU A 76 -1.55 -9.04 7.79
C GLU A 76 -0.58 -8.14 7.00
N CYS A 77 -1.02 -6.93 6.61
CA CYS A 77 -0.21 -5.92 5.90
C CYS A 77 0.23 -6.32 4.48
N TYR A 78 -0.51 -7.22 3.82
CA TYR A 78 -0.27 -7.52 2.41
C TYR A 78 -0.96 -6.48 1.53
N LEU A 79 -0.19 -5.85 0.65
CA LEU A 79 -0.70 -5.47 -0.66
C LEU A 79 -1.25 -6.73 -1.31
N MET A 80 -2.51 -6.66 -1.71
CA MET A 80 -3.31 -7.76 -2.20
C MET A 80 -2.78 -8.30 -3.53
N GLN A 81 -1.68 -9.05 -3.47
CA GLN A 81 -0.92 -9.45 -4.65
C GLN A 81 -1.01 -10.94 -4.94
N GLN A 82 -1.65 -11.73 -4.07
CA GLN A 82 -1.56 -13.19 -4.18
C GLN A 82 -2.34 -13.79 -5.37
N ASP A 83 -3.16 -13.02 -6.11
CA ASP A 83 -3.90 -13.55 -7.26
C ASP A 83 -4.38 -12.51 -8.30
N ILE A 84 -4.05 -11.23 -8.15
CA ILE A 84 -4.62 -10.14 -8.98
C ILE A 84 -3.67 -9.84 -10.14
N TYR A 85 -3.92 -10.47 -11.28
CA TYR A 85 -3.29 -10.09 -12.54
C TYR A 85 -4.20 -9.15 -13.29
N SER A 86 -4.08 -7.85 -13.01
CA SER A 86 -4.49 -6.86 -14.00
C SER A 86 -3.30 -6.49 -14.88
N TYR A 87 -3.43 -6.72 -16.17
CA TYR A 87 -2.44 -6.29 -17.16
C TYR A 87 -3.13 -5.47 -18.25
N ILE A 88 -2.34 -4.74 -19.03
CA ILE A 88 -2.82 -4.03 -20.21
C ILE A 88 -2.59 -4.93 -21.43
N ASN A 89 -3.65 -5.27 -22.16
CA ASN A 89 -3.53 -6.07 -23.37
C ASN A 89 -2.95 -5.26 -24.55
N SER A 90 -2.72 -5.90 -25.70
CA SER A 90 -2.17 -5.24 -26.90
C SER A 90 -3.04 -4.08 -27.44
N ASN A 91 -4.30 -4.00 -27.00
CA ASN A 91 -5.25 -2.97 -27.41
C ASN A 91 -5.34 -1.83 -26.37
N GLY A 92 -4.52 -1.84 -25.32
CA GLY A 92 -4.54 -0.81 -24.28
C GLY A 92 -5.63 -0.97 -23.23
N GLN A 93 -6.31 -2.12 -23.16
CA GLN A 93 -7.39 -2.36 -22.20
C GLN A 93 -6.87 -3.07 -20.95
N TYR A 94 -7.36 -2.67 -19.77
CA TYR A 94 -7.15 -3.43 -18.55
C TYR A 94 -7.87 -4.78 -18.63
N VAL A 95 -7.14 -5.85 -18.33
CA VAL A 95 -7.66 -7.22 -18.22
C VAL A 95 -7.45 -7.68 -16.79
N CYS A 96 -8.52 -7.77 -16.01
CA CYS A 96 -8.55 -8.21 -14.62
C CYS A 96 -9.00 -9.67 -14.59
N THR A 97 -8.08 -10.61 -14.40
CA THR A 97 -8.41 -12.05 -14.45
C THR A 97 -9.26 -12.51 -13.27
N LYS A 98 -9.19 -11.79 -12.15
CA LYS A 98 -9.96 -12.05 -10.93
C LYS A 98 -10.18 -10.73 -10.22
N SER A 99 -11.45 -10.36 -10.03
CA SER A 99 -11.82 -9.24 -9.16
C SER A 99 -11.78 -9.69 -7.70
N PHE A 100 -11.66 -8.72 -6.80
CA PHE A 100 -11.62 -8.96 -5.36
C PHE A 100 -12.84 -8.35 -4.68
N LYS A 101 -13.50 -9.14 -3.81
CA LYS A 101 -14.74 -8.74 -3.16
C LYS A 101 -14.46 -8.09 -1.80
N ILE A 102 -14.77 -6.81 -1.67
CA ILE A 102 -14.63 -6.02 -0.44
C ILE A 102 -16.00 -5.43 -0.10
N ASP A 103 -16.51 -5.72 1.09
CA ASP A 103 -17.80 -5.22 1.57
C ASP A 103 -18.96 -5.43 0.57
N GLY A 104 -18.94 -6.57 -0.15
CA GLY A 104 -19.97 -6.96 -1.11
C GLY A 104 -19.78 -6.44 -2.54
N TYR A 105 -18.84 -5.52 -2.77
CA TYR A 105 -18.53 -4.99 -4.10
C TYR A 105 -17.26 -5.62 -4.65
N ASP A 106 -17.19 -5.77 -5.97
CA ASP A 106 -16.00 -6.25 -6.66
C ASP A 106 -15.13 -5.08 -7.11
N TYR A 107 -13.81 -5.23 -6.91
CA TYR A 107 -12.78 -4.24 -7.25
C TYR A 107 -11.68 -4.92 -8.08
N CYS A 108 -11.01 -4.13 -8.91
CA CYS A 108 -9.80 -4.55 -9.63
C CYS A 108 -8.66 -3.60 -9.29
N PHE A 109 -7.45 -4.13 -9.24
CA PHE A 109 -6.23 -3.40 -8.91
C PHE A 109 -5.20 -3.67 -9.99
N ASP A 110 -4.36 -2.68 -10.31
CA ASP A 110 -3.23 -2.86 -11.23
C ASP A 110 -2.09 -3.68 -10.60
N TRP A 111 -1.01 -3.88 -11.35
CA TRP A 111 0.14 -4.67 -10.90
C TRP A 111 0.93 -4.04 -9.75
N ASP A 112 0.83 -2.72 -9.58
CA ASP A 112 1.35 -1.96 -8.43
C ASP A 112 0.37 -2.02 -7.23
N GLY A 113 -0.81 -2.64 -7.43
CA GLY A 113 -1.89 -2.74 -6.47
C GLY A 113 -2.67 -1.45 -6.27
N ARG A 114 -2.59 -0.51 -7.22
CA ARG A 114 -3.45 0.68 -7.26
C ARG A 114 -4.83 0.26 -7.72
N MET A 115 -5.85 0.67 -7.00
CA MET A 115 -7.25 0.43 -7.36
C MET A 115 -7.55 1.11 -8.70
N LEU A 116 -8.09 0.33 -9.64
CA LEU A 116 -8.62 0.89 -10.89
C LEU A 116 -9.91 1.65 -10.58
N HIS A 117 -10.14 2.75 -11.29
CA HIS A 117 -11.38 3.53 -11.24
C HIS A 117 -11.57 4.32 -12.54
N ASP A 118 -12.81 4.71 -12.82
CA ASP A 118 -13.19 5.52 -14.00
C ASP A 118 -12.67 4.94 -15.33
N CYS A 119 -12.73 3.62 -15.48
CA CYS A 119 -12.19 2.93 -16.64
C CYS A 119 -13.01 1.69 -17.04
N TYR A 120 -12.88 1.29 -18.31
CA TYR A 120 -13.35 -0.01 -18.76
C TYR A 120 -12.33 -1.11 -18.49
N VAL A 121 -12.81 -2.25 -18.00
CA VAL A 121 -12.01 -3.42 -17.66
C VAL A 121 -12.63 -4.69 -18.26
N LEU A 122 -11.79 -5.57 -18.79
CA LEU A 122 -12.18 -6.92 -19.17
C LEU A 122 -12.03 -7.82 -17.94
N ILE A 123 -13.13 -8.42 -17.46
CA ILE A 123 -13.13 -9.33 -16.30
C ILE A 123 -13.54 -10.73 -16.75
N GLY A 124 -12.76 -11.73 -16.35
CA GLY A 124 -13.02 -13.15 -16.63
C GLY A 124 -11.76 -13.98 -16.87
N GLU A 125 -11.92 -15.22 -17.30
CA GLU A 125 -10.82 -16.15 -17.56
C GLU A 125 -10.71 -16.50 -19.04
N LYS A 126 -9.49 -16.36 -19.61
CA LYS A 126 -8.93 -16.84 -20.90
C LYS A 126 -9.78 -16.75 -22.18
N LYS A 127 -11.06 -17.14 -22.16
CA LYS A 127 -11.98 -17.21 -23.31
C LYS A 127 -13.34 -16.52 -23.09
N ALA A 128 -13.65 -16.05 -21.88
CA ALA A 128 -14.91 -15.36 -21.59
C ALA A 128 -14.65 -14.11 -20.75
N TYR A 129 -14.21 -13.05 -21.40
CA TYR A 129 -14.13 -11.73 -20.78
C TYR A 129 -15.41 -10.95 -21.01
N GLY A 130 -16.02 -10.46 -19.94
CA GLY A 130 -17.02 -9.39 -20.01
C GLY A 130 -16.34 -8.03 -19.93
N LEU A 131 -16.81 -7.05 -20.70
CA LEU A 131 -16.36 -5.66 -20.61
C LEU A 131 -17.25 -4.93 -19.61
N TYR A 132 -16.68 -4.47 -18.51
CA TYR A 132 -17.39 -3.78 -17.44
C TYR A 132 -16.80 -2.39 -17.21
N TRP A 133 -17.65 -1.50 -16.69
CA TRP A 133 -17.21 -0.18 -16.21
C TRP A 133 -16.84 -0.28 -14.73
N ILE A 134 -15.74 0.36 -14.35
CA ILE A 134 -15.38 0.60 -12.95
C ILE A 134 -15.73 2.04 -12.62
N ASP A 135 -16.57 2.26 -11.61
CA ASP A 135 -16.99 3.60 -11.20
C ASP A 135 -15.87 4.38 -10.49
N SER A 136 -16.16 5.65 -10.14
CA SER A 136 -15.21 6.53 -9.45
C SER A 136 -14.83 6.08 -8.04
N ASN A 137 -15.57 5.11 -7.47
CA ASN A 137 -15.26 4.49 -6.18
C ASN A 137 -14.52 3.15 -6.36
N GLY A 138 -14.18 2.76 -7.59
CA GLY A 138 -13.48 1.51 -7.89
C GLY A 138 -14.38 0.28 -8.03
N ARG A 139 -15.71 0.45 -8.01
CA ARG A 139 -16.64 -0.69 -8.01
C ARG A 139 -16.94 -1.13 -9.43
N VAL A 140 -16.86 -2.44 -9.67
CA VAL A 140 -17.29 -3.07 -10.92
C VAL A 140 -18.81 -2.98 -11.05
N CYS A 141 -19.27 -2.42 -12.17
CA CYS A 141 -20.68 -2.34 -12.54
C CYS A 141 -21.05 -3.50 -13.48
N TYR A 142 -21.82 -4.47 -12.97
CA TYR A 142 -22.33 -5.63 -13.72
C TYR A 142 -23.60 -5.34 -14.52
#